data_AF-A0A7Z9JG91-F1
#
_entry.id   AF-A0A7Z9JG91-F1
#
_cell.length_a   1.000
_cell.length_b   1.000
_cell.length_c   1.000
_cell.angle_alpha   90.00
_cell.angle_beta   90.00
_cell.angle_gamma   90.00
#
_symmetry.space_group_name_H-M   'P 1'
#
loop_
_entity.id
_entity.type
_entity.pdbx_description
1 polymer ?
#
loop_
_entity_poly.entity_id
_entity_poly.type
_entity_poly.pdbx_seq_one_letter_code
_entity_poly.pdbx_strand_id
1 'polypeptide(L)'
;MNFQADALATVYAKSLFELASDAGGNDKIVEIADELEQICELTRENQGIRLFFSSPIIDVVKRGETLSSIFTNRVTDLTLRFLLVLNNKGRLNHIECINVAY
;
A
#
# COMPACT_ATOMS: atom_id res chain seq x y z
N MET A 1 1.53 -18.93 -5.41
CA MET A 1 1.21 -17.79 -6.29
C MET A 1 2.53 -17.08 -6.55
N ASN A 2 3.00 -17.05 -7.79
CA ASN A 2 4.36 -16.60 -8.12
C ASN A 2 4.37 -15.07 -8.09
N PHE A 3 4.71 -14.46 -6.95
CA PHE A 3 4.95 -13.02 -6.86
C PHE A 3 6.31 -12.71 -7.49
N GLN A 4 6.37 -12.75 -8.81
CA GLN A 4 7.49 -12.16 -9.53
C GLN A 4 7.33 -10.66 -9.39
N ALA A 5 8.28 -9.99 -8.72
CA ALA A 5 8.26 -8.54 -8.59
C ALA A 5 8.17 -7.92 -9.99
N ASP A 6 6.98 -7.44 -10.33
CA ASP A 6 6.74 -6.79 -11.61
C ASP A 6 7.62 -5.53 -11.67
N ALA A 7 8.19 -5.20 -12.83
CA ALA A 7 9.05 -4.02 -12.95
C ALA A 7 8.35 -2.75 -12.43
N LEU A 8 7.02 -2.71 -12.56
CA LEU A 8 6.17 -1.67 -11.97
C LEU A 8 6.26 -1.62 -10.44
N ALA A 9 6.18 -2.77 -9.76
CA ALA A 9 6.25 -2.83 -8.30
C ALA A 9 7.60 -2.32 -7.79
N THR A 10 8.69 -2.67 -8.48
CA THR A 10 10.04 -2.20 -8.15
C THR A 10 10.17 -0.69 -8.29
N VAL A 11 9.57 -0.09 -9.34
CA VAL A 11 9.58 1.38 -9.53
C VAL A 11 8.84 2.09 -8.40
N TYR A 12 7.67 1.57 -8.01
CA TYR A 12 6.89 2.13 -6.90
C TYR A 12 7.60 1.96 -5.56
N ALA A 13 8.16 0.78 -5.28
CA ALA A 13 8.91 0.50 -4.08
C ALA A 13 10.11 1.45 -3.94
N LYS A 14 10.91 1.60 -5.01
CA LYS A 14 12.04 2.53 -5.04
C LYS A 14 11.60 3.98 -4.82
N SER A 15 10.53 4.42 -5.50
CA SER A 15 10.01 5.78 -5.33
C SER A 15 9.55 6.03 -3.89
N LEU A 16 8.89 5.03 -3.28
CA LEU A 16 8.44 5.10 -1.90
C LEU A 16 9.63 5.14 -0.93
N PHE A 17 10.66 4.33 -1.17
CA PHE A 17 11.88 4.31 -0.37
C PHE A 17 12.60 5.66 -0.41
N GLU A 18 12.73 6.26 -1.59
CA GLU A 18 13.32 7.60 -1.75
C GLU A 18 12.51 8.66 -0.99
N LEU A 19 11.18 8.61 -1.08
CA LEU A 19 10.30 9.52 -0.32
C LEU A 19 10.38 9.31 1.19
N ALA A 20 10.47 8.06 1.65
CA ALA A 20 10.62 7.73 3.06
C ALA A 20 11.97 8.24 3.60
N SER A 21 13.04 8.01 2.84
CA SER A 21 14.39 8.48 3.14
C SER A 21 14.45 10.01 3.24
N ASP A 22 13.81 10.72 2.32
CA ASP A 22 13.74 12.19 2.33
C ASP A 22 12.91 12.72 3.51
N ALA A 23 11.81 12.04 3.84
CA ALA A 23 10.91 12.45 4.92
C ALA A 23 11.47 12.25 6.33
N GLY A 24 12.31 11.23 6.55
CA GLY A 24 12.83 10.92 7.89
C GLY A 24 13.98 9.92 7.95
N GLY A 25 14.65 9.65 6.83
CA GLY A 25 15.79 8.73 6.74
C GLY A 25 15.41 7.28 7.02
N ASN A 26 16.36 6.54 7.61
CA ASN A 26 16.22 5.09 7.84
C ASN A 26 15.06 4.73 8.78
N ASP A 27 14.77 5.55 9.80
CA ASP A 27 13.64 5.31 10.71
C ASP A 27 12.31 5.27 9.94
N LYS A 28 12.10 6.25 9.06
CA LYS A 28 10.88 6.34 8.26
C LYS A 28 10.81 5.22 7.22
N ILE A 29 11.96 4.82 6.65
CA ILE A 29 12.02 3.67 5.74
C ILE A 29 11.51 2.41 6.44
N VAL A 30 12.02 2.12 7.64
CA VAL A 30 11.64 0.93 8.42
C VAL A 30 10.18 1.00 8.85
N GLU A 31 9.72 2.17 9.31
CA GLU A 31 8.32 2.38 9.69
C GLU A 31 7.36 2.10 8.53
N ILE A 32 7.68 2.57 7.31
CA ILE A 32 6.86 2.30 6.12
C ILE A 32 6.95 0.83 5.70
N ALA A 33 8.10 0.17 5.85
CA ALA A 33 8.23 -1.25 5.58
C ALA A 33 7.27 -2.06 6.46
N ASP A 34 7.28 -1.78 7.76
CA ASP A 34 6.44 -2.45 8.76
C ASP A 34 4.95 -2.20 8.49
N GLU A 35 4.59 -0.95 8.17
CA GLU A 35 3.21 -0.60 7.80
C GLU A 35 2.73 -1.34 6.55
N LEU A 36 3.55 -1.44 5.50
CA LEU A 36 3.21 -2.19 4.29
C LEU A 36 3.03 -3.68 4.57
N GLU A 37 3.90 -4.26 5.41
CA GLU A 37 3.78 -5.66 5.82
C GLU A 37 2.49 -5.89 6.59
N GLN A 38 2.19 -5.06 7.60
CA GLN A 38 0.94 -5.13 8.36
C GLN A 38 -0.30 -5.01 7.47
N ILE A 39 -0.30 -4.11 6.48
CA ILE A 39 -1.41 -3.99 5.52
C ILE A 39 -1.57 -5.29 4.71
N CYS A 40 -0.47 -5.87 4.24
CA CYS A 40 -0.49 -7.14 3.51
C CYS A 40 -1.02 -8.28 4.40
N GLU A 41 -0.57 -8.37 5.65
CA GLU A 41 -1.08 -9.34 6.61
C GLU A 41 -2.57 -9.17 6.87
N LEU A 42 -3.05 -7.94 7.10
CA LEU A 42 -4.48 -7.66 7.28
C LEU A 42 -5.31 -8.13 6.09
N THR A 43 -4.83 -7.93 4.85
CA THR A 43 -5.52 -8.43 3.65
C THR A 43 -5.47 -9.95 3.53
N ARG A 44 -4.41 -10.61 4.03
CA ARG A 44 -4.31 -12.08 4.05
C ARG A 44 -5.23 -12.70 5.11
N GLU A 45 -5.30 -12.10 6.28
CA GLU A 45 -6.16 -12.56 7.39
C GLU A 45 -7.64 -12.29 7.11
N ASN A 46 -7.96 -11.17 6.45
CA ASN A 46 -9.34 -10.74 6.22
C ASN A 46 -9.69 -10.80 4.73
N GLN A 47 -10.31 -11.91 4.32
CA GLN A 47 -10.79 -12.09 2.94
C GLN A 47 -11.71 -10.94 2.47
N GLY A 48 -12.50 -10.34 3.39
CA GLY A 48 -13.33 -9.18 3.09
C GLY A 48 -12.53 -7.94 2.65
N ILE A 49 -11.40 -7.65 3.31
CA ILE A 49 -10.51 -6.55 2.95
C ILE A 49 -9.84 -6.83 1.60
N ARG A 50 -9.41 -8.08 1.38
CA ARG A 50 -8.84 -8.48 0.08
C ARG A 50 -9.82 -8.34 -1.08
N LEU A 51 -11.08 -8.73 -0.88
CA LEU A 51 -12.15 -8.52 -1.86
C LEU A 51 -12.42 -7.02 -2.07
N PHE A 52 -12.38 -6.21 -1.00
CA PHE A 52 -12.53 -4.77 -1.09
C PHE A 52 -11.41 -4.11 -1.93
N PHE A 53 -10.16 -4.56 -1.78
CA PHE A 53 -9.01 -4.03 -2.54
C PHE A 53 -9.10 -4.39 -4.02
N SER A 54 -9.51 -5.62 -4.33
CA SER A 54 -9.59 -6.13 -5.70
C SER A 54 -10.92 -5.86 -6.41
N SER A 55 -11.96 -5.41 -5.70
CA SER A 55 -13.28 -5.19 -6.29
C SER A 55 -13.24 -4.02 -7.29
N PRO A 56 -13.55 -4.23 -8.58
CA PRO A 56 -13.63 -3.13 -9.55
C PRO A 56 -14.95 -2.35 -9.46
N ILE A 57 -15.94 -2.86 -8.72
CA ILE A 57 -17.30 -2.32 -8.65
C ILE A 57 -17.39 -1.10 -7.72
N ILE A 58 -16.49 -1.01 -6.74
CA ILE A 58 -16.49 0.07 -5.75
C ILE A 58 -15.87 1.31 -6.38
N ASP A 59 -16.61 2.42 -6.34
CA ASP A 59 -16.11 3.72 -6.81
C ASP A 59 -14.76 4.05 -6.14
N VAL A 60 -13.81 4.53 -6.94
CA VAL A 60 -12.44 4.79 -6.47
C VAL A 60 -12.44 5.83 -5.33
N VAL A 61 -13.35 6.81 -5.39
CA VAL A 61 -13.47 7.85 -4.36
C VAL A 61 -13.96 7.24 -3.06
N LYS A 62 -15.07 6.47 -3.10
CA LYS A 62 -15.62 5.79 -1.92
C LYS A 62 -14.61 4.82 -1.29
N ARG A 63 -13.83 4.13 -2.13
CA ARG A 63 -12.77 3.24 -1.66
C ARG A 63 -11.68 3.99 -0.93
N GLY A 64 -11.25 5.13 -1.49
CA GLY A 64 -10.26 6.02 -0.87
C GLY A 64 -10.73 6.60 0.46
N GLU A 65 -12.00 7.00 0.56
CA GLU A 65 -12.60 7.49 1.81
C GLU A 65 -12.62 6.41 2.90
N THR A 66 -12.96 5.18 2.51
CA THR A 66 -12.94 4.03 3.42
C THR A 66 -11.53 3.67 3.85
N LEU A 67 -10.57 3.63 2.92
CA LEU A 67 -9.15 3.40 3.22
C LEU A 67 -8.64 4.45 4.19
N SER A 68 -8.94 5.72 3.94
CA SER A 68 -8.59 6.81 4.86
C SER A 68 -9.23 6.56 6.22
N SER A 69 -10.52 6.30 6.30
CA SER A 69 -11.17 6.05 7.59
C SER A 69 -10.60 4.85 8.37
N ILE A 70 -10.14 3.79 7.68
CA ILE A 70 -9.55 2.61 8.30
C ILE A 70 -8.11 2.87 8.78
N PHE A 71 -7.30 3.52 7.93
CA PHE A 71 -5.85 3.64 8.12
C PHE A 71 -5.42 5.00 8.69
N THR A 72 -6.29 6.01 8.68
CA THR A 72 -6.03 7.29 9.36
C THR A 72 -5.79 7.03 10.85
N ASN A 73 -4.69 7.60 11.36
CA ASN A 73 -4.14 7.36 12.71
C ASN A 73 -3.60 5.95 12.99
N ARG A 74 -3.56 5.06 12.00
CA ARG A 74 -2.91 3.73 12.13
C ARG A 74 -1.60 3.63 11.38
N VAL A 75 -1.48 4.38 10.28
CA VAL A 75 -0.27 4.45 9.46
C VAL A 75 0.16 5.90 9.26
N THR A 76 1.40 6.09 8.84
CA THR A 76 1.93 7.38 8.45
C THR A 76 1.12 8.00 7.30
N ASP A 77 1.09 9.34 7.26
CA ASP A 77 0.47 10.08 6.14
C ASP A 77 1.09 9.68 4.79
N LEU A 78 2.38 9.33 4.77
CA LEU A 78 3.08 8.88 3.57
C LEU A 78 2.51 7.55 3.06
N THR A 79 2.38 6.55 3.92
CA THR A 79 1.77 5.25 3.57
C THR A 79 0.31 5.41 3.18
N LEU A 80 -0.46 6.24 3.90
CA LEU A 80 -1.85 6.50 3.55
C LEU A 80 -1.98 7.15 2.17
N ARG A 81 -1.19 8.18 1.87
CA ARG A 81 -1.16 8.81 0.55
C ARG A 81 -0.76 7.81 -0.53
N PHE A 82 0.21 6.95 -0.25
CA PHE A 82 0.64 5.91 -1.17
C PHE A 82 -0.50 4.93 -1.50
N LEU A 83 -1.24 4.46 -0.48
CA LEU A 83 -2.45 3.64 -0.67
C LEU A 83 -3.49 4.33 -1.55
N LEU A 84 -3.75 5.63 -1.32
CA LEU A 84 -4.69 6.41 -2.12
C LEU A 84 -4.23 6.58 -3.57
N VAL A 85 -2.92 6.74 -3.81
CA VAL A 85 -2.34 6.78 -5.15
C VAL A 85 -2.54 5.45 -5.87
N LEU A 86 -2.24 4.32 -5.22
CA LEU A 86 -2.48 2.98 -5.78
C LEU A 86 -3.96 2.76 -6.07
N ASN A 87 -4.84 3.19 -5.16
CA ASN A 87 -6.28 3.13 -5.33
C ASN A 87 -6.74 3.90 -6.57
N ASN A 88 -6.33 5.17 -6.70
CA ASN A 88 -6.65 6.03 -7.84
C ASN A 88 -6.13 5.46 -9.18
N LYS A 89 -5.05 4.68 -9.15
CA LYS A 89 -4.49 4.02 -10.34
C LYS A 89 -5.08 2.62 -10.58
N GLY A 90 -5.98 2.13 -9.73
CA GLY A 90 -6.52 0.76 -9.80
C GLY A 90 -5.47 -0.33 -9.51
N ARG A 91 -4.37 0.03 -8.84
CA ARG A 91 -3.19 -0.82 -8.60
C ARG A 91 -3.09 -1.30 -7.14
N LEU A 92 -4.15 -1.17 -6.35
CA LEU A 92 -4.20 -1.66 -4.97
C LEU A 92 -3.82 -3.13 -4.83
N ASN A 93 -4.22 -3.97 -5.79
CA ASN A 93 -3.90 -5.39 -5.80
C ASN A 93 -2.39 -5.68 -5.98
N HIS A 94 -1.59 -4.68 -6.37
CA HIS A 94 -0.14 -4.82 -6.53
C HIS A 94 0.63 -4.51 -5.23
N ILE A 95 -0.07 -4.17 -4.14
CA ILE A 95 0.58 -3.80 -2.88
C ILE A 95 1.46 -4.92 -2.33
N GLU A 96 1.03 -6.18 -2.46
CA GLU A 96 1.84 -7.33 -2.06
C GLU A 96 3.14 -7.43 -2.87
N CYS A 97 3.09 -7.17 -4.18
CA CYS A 97 4.29 -7.13 -5.03
C CYS A 97 5.23 -5.98 -4.65
N ILE A 98 4.66 -4.83 -4.30
CA ILE A 98 5.43 -3.65 -3.88
C ILE A 98 6.10 -3.91 -2.55
N ASN A 99 5.38 -4.50 -1.59
CA ASN A 99 5.94 -4.87 -0.28
C ASN A 99 7.12 -5.84 -0.41
N VAL A 100 7.04 -6.81 -1.33
CA VAL A 100 8.15 -7.75 -1.59
C VAL A 100 9.35 -7.07 -2.26
N ALA A 101 9.14 -5.96 -2.98
CA ALA A 101 10.19 -5.24 -3.71
C ALA A 101 10.77 -4.04 -2.95
N TYR A 102 10.15 -3.66 -1.84
CA TYR A 102 10.57 -2.58 -0.94
C TYR A 102 11.65 -3.07 0.02
#